data_AF-A0A9P7VMP0-F1
#
_entry.id   AF-A0A9P7VMP0-F1
#
_cell.length_a   1.000
_cell.length_b   1.000
_cell.length_c   1.000
_cell.angle_alpha   90.00
_cell.angle_beta   90.00
_cell.angle_gamma   90.00
#
_symmetry.space_group_name_H-M   'P 1'
#
loop_
_entity.id
_entity.type
_entity.pdbx_description
1 polymer ?
#
loop_
_entity_poly.entity_id
_entity_poly.type
_entity_poly.pdbx_seq_one_letter_code
_entity_poly.pdbx_strand_id
1 'polypeptide(L)'
;MATINQILLFGSANLCRQILETRNVTIPRTTLSWKNFSNSRPYDKRVSIAQIAIDTILPQLDNATGEFSGNDGVPGIGYWQSGNVFSVMAIQDWLADTTTNKALVEDNLELVWGLWRTMINTG
;
A
#
# COMPACT_ATOMS: atom_id res chain seq x y z
N MET A 1 12.27 -14.45 3.62
CA MET A 1 11.08 -14.25 2.75
C MET A 1 9.93 -13.82 3.63
N ALA A 2 9.50 -12.56 3.51
CA ALA A 2 8.25 -12.10 4.10
C ALA A 2 7.10 -12.65 3.25
N THR A 3 6.15 -13.36 3.86
CA THR A 3 4.98 -13.89 3.15
C THR A 3 3.94 -12.80 2.91
N ILE A 4 3.13 -12.97 1.86
CA ILE A 4 2.10 -12.05 1.34
C ILE A 4 1.16 -11.47 2.42
N ASN A 5 0.95 -12.19 3.53
CA ASN A 5 0.18 -11.72 4.69
C ASN A 5 0.82 -10.54 5.45
N GLN A 6 2.11 -10.29 5.28
CA GLN A 6 2.79 -9.16 5.92
C GLN A 6 2.52 -7.84 5.18
N ILE A 7 2.37 -7.86 3.85
CA ILE A 7 2.16 -6.65 3.02
C ILE A 7 0.76 -6.07 3.26
N LEU A 8 -0.25 -6.94 3.43
CA LEU A 8 -1.64 -6.57 3.71
C LEU A 8 -1.85 -5.82 5.05
N LEU A 9 -0.94 -6.01 6.01
CA LEU A 9 -0.97 -5.34 7.31
C LEU A 9 -0.17 -4.04 7.36
N PHE A 10 0.60 -3.69 6.31
CA PHE A 10 1.34 -2.43 6.31
C PHE A 10 0.54 -1.26 5.72
N GLY A 11 -0.37 -1.48 4.77
CA GLY A 11 -1.08 -0.37 4.10
C GLY A 11 -2.20 0.27 4.90
N SER A 12 -3.22 -0.50 5.27
CA SER A 12 -4.33 -0.02 6.09
C SER A 12 -3.92 0.28 7.54
N ALA A 13 -2.88 -0.39 8.02
CA ALA A 13 -2.43 -0.27 9.40
C ALA A 13 -1.31 0.76 9.62
N ASN A 14 -0.60 1.23 8.57
CA ASN A 14 0.20 2.45 8.64
C ASN A 14 -0.66 3.72 8.55
N LEU A 15 -1.81 3.69 7.86
CA LEU A 15 -2.75 4.82 7.89
C LEU A 15 -3.26 5.07 9.31
N CYS A 16 -3.69 4.01 10.01
CA CYS A 16 -4.03 4.10 11.44
C CYS A 16 -2.82 4.45 12.31
N ARG A 17 -1.60 3.97 12.00
CA ARG A 17 -0.40 4.26 12.81
C ARG A 17 0.11 5.70 12.64
N GLN A 18 0.16 6.24 11.43
CA GLN A 18 0.59 7.64 11.20
C GLN A 18 -0.40 8.65 11.78
N ILE A 19 -1.70 8.40 11.68
CA ILE A 19 -2.73 9.26 12.29
C ILE A 19 -2.65 9.21 13.84
N LEU A 20 -2.31 8.06 14.44
CA LEU A 20 -2.16 7.88 15.89
C LEU A 20 -0.77 8.27 16.45
N GLU A 21 0.30 8.26 15.64
CA GLU A 21 1.64 8.70 16.07
C GLU A 21 1.80 10.23 15.92
N THR A 22 1.01 10.90 15.07
CA THR A 22 1.05 12.37 14.89
C THR A 22 0.07 13.12 15.80
N ARG A 23 -0.98 12.45 16.29
CA ARG A 23 -1.88 12.98 17.33
C ARG A 23 -1.75 12.07 18.53
N ASN A 24 -1.25 12.57 19.66
CA ASN A 24 -0.94 11.87 20.91
C ASN A 24 -2.16 11.13 21.52
N VAL A 25 -2.69 10.13 20.81
CA VAL A 25 -3.90 9.38 21.13
C VAL A 25 -3.45 8.01 21.62
N THR A 26 -3.44 7.86 22.94
CA THR A 26 -3.16 6.59 23.60
C THR A 26 -4.29 5.61 23.32
N ILE A 27 -4.10 4.67 22.40
CA ILE A 27 -5.00 3.51 22.29
C ILE A 27 -4.53 2.43 23.27
N PRO A 28 -5.41 1.89 24.13
CA PRO A 28 -5.04 0.83 25.06
C PRO A 28 -4.51 -0.38 24.29
N ARG A 29 -3.27 -0.77 24.60
CA ARG A 29 -2.52 -1.88 23.97
C ARG A 29 -3.18 -3.26 24.13
N THR A 30 -4.25 -3.35 24.92
CA THR A 30 -4.90 -4.60 25.36
C THR A 30 -5.77 -5.28 24.30
N THR A 31 -6.13 -4.61 23.20
CA THR A 31 -6.95 -5.20 22.12
C THR A 31 -6.15 -5.63 20.87
N LEU A 32 -4.82 -5.50 20.89
CA LEU A 32 -3.96 -5.67 19.70
C LEU A 32 -2.78 -6.61 19.97
N SER A 33 -2.95 -7.62 20.81
CA SER A 33 -1.89 -8.59 21.18
C SER A 33 -1.30 -9.35 19.99
N TRP A 34 -2.06 -9.50 18.90
CA TRP A 34 -1.61 -10.11 17.65
C TRP A 34 -0.71 -9.19 16.82
N LYS A 35 -0.67 -7.88 17.12
CA LYS A 35 0.04 -6.87 16.35
C LYS A 35 1.25 -6.36 17.11
N ASN A 36 2.44 -6.69 16.61
CA ASN A 36 3.68 -6.19 17.18
C ASN A 36 3.99 -4.78 16.65
N PHE A 37 3.68 -3.75 17.43
CA PHE A 37 4.07 -2.37 17.16
C PHE A 37 5.54 -2.16 17.56
N SER A 38 6.46 -2.72 16.78
CA SER A 38 7.88 -2.48 16.98
C SER A 38 8.42 -1.52 15.92
N ASN A 39 8.72 -0.29 16.33
CA ASN A 39 9.42 0.71 15.54
C ASN A 39 10.94 0.69 15.83
N SER A 40 11.49 -0.45 16.26
CA SER A 40 12.90 -0.56 16.69
C SER A 40 13.92 -0.20 15.61
N ARG A 41 13.50 -0.18 14.35
CA ARG A 41 14.33 0.25 13.21
C ARG A 41 14.35 1.78 13.12
N PRO A 42 15.50 2.42 12.86
CA PRO A 42 15.57 3.86 12.56
C PRO A 42 14.64 4.28 11.42
N TYR A 43 14.22 5.54 11.41
CA TYR A 43 13.28 6.11 10.43
C TYR A 43 13.68 5.79 8.98
N ASP A 44 14.89 6.17 8.58
CA ASP A 44 15.39 5.97 7.21
C ASP A 44 15.40 4.50 6.82
N LYS A 45 15.67 3.61 7.78
CA LYS A 45 15.65 2.17 7.52
C LYS A 45 14.24 1.67 7.24
N ARG A 46 13.22 2.23 7.89
CA ARG A 46 11.80 1.88 7.62
C ARG A 46 11.36 2.41 6.26
N VAL A 47 11.71 3.65 5.91
CA VAL A 47 11.43 4.25 4.61
C VAL A 47 12.07 3.43 3.48
N SER A 48 13.33 3.03 3.64
CA SER A 48 14.03 2.18 2.65
C SER A 48 13.38 0.80 2.48
N ILE A 49 12.95 0.15 3.59
CA ILE A 49 12.28 -1.16 3.51
C ILE A 49 10.92 -1.03 2.82
N ALA A 50 10.19 0.05 3.08
CA ALA A 50 8.90 0.30 2.46
C ALA A 50 9.04 0.48 0.93
N GLN A 51 10.04 1.24 0.45
CA GLN A 51 10.29 1.35 -0.99
C GLN A 51 10.68 0.00 -1.61
N ILE A 52 11.56 -0.78 -0.98
CA ILE A 52 11.92 -2.12 -1.48
C ILE A 52 10.69 -3.03 -1.60
N ALA A 53 9.76 -2.95 -0.64
CA ALA A 53 8.53 -3.74 -0.69
C ALA A 53 7.61 -3.30 -1.84
N ILE A 54 7.52 -1.99 -2.11
CA ILE A 54 6.84 -1.44 -3.28
C ILE A 54 7.48 -1.97 -4.57
N ASP A 55 8.80 -1.85 -4.71
CA ASP A 55 9.53 -2.31 -5.90
C ASP A 55 9.38 -3.82 -6.14
N THR A 56 9.20 -4.59 -5.07
CA THR A 56 8.98 -6.04 -5.14
C THR A 56 7.61 -6.41 -5.69
N ILE A 57 6.56 -5.64 -5.35
CA ILE A 57 5.19 -5.94 -5.78
C ILE A 57 4.85 -5.32 -7.13
N LEU A 58 5.52 -4.21 -7.50
CA LEU A 58 5.31 -3.47 -8.75
C LEU A 58 5.25 -4.34 -10.02
N PRO A 59 6.10 -5.37 -10.20
CA PRO A 59 6.02 -6.20 -11.39
C PRO A 59 4.65 -6.86 -11.58
N GLN A 60 3.89 -7.12 -10.52
CA GLN A 60 2.58 -7.79 -10.57
C GLN A 60 1.44 -6.86 -11.03
N LEU A 61 1.72 -5.57 -11.23
CA LEU A 61 0.74 -4.61 -11.68
C LEU A 61 0.37 -4.87 -13.15
N ASP A 62 -0.90 -5.18 -13.37
CA ASP A 62 -1.50 -5.18 -14.68
C ASP A 62 -1.98 -3.76 -15.04
N ASN A 63 -1.22 -3.10 -15.91
CA ASN A 63 -1.51 -1.75 -16.36
C ASN A 63 -2.78 -1.65 -17.23
N ALA A 64 -3.40 -2.76 -17.64
CA ALA A 64 -4.69 -2.72 -18.34
C ALA A 64 -5.86 -2.58 -17.36
N THR A 65 -5.68 -3.02 -16.11
CA THR A 65 -6.75 -3.10 -15.11
C THR A 65 -6.48 -2.26 -13.87
N GLY A 66 -5.24 -1.80 -13.67
CA GLY A 66 -4.81 -1.12 -12.45
C GLY A 66 -4.80 -2.05 -11.23
N GLU A 67 -4.82 -3.36 -11.46
CA GLU A 67 -4.82 -4.38 -10.42
C GLU A 67 -3.47 -5.10 -10.35
N PHE A 68 -3.03 -5.45 -9.15
CA PHE A 68 -1.92 -6.36 -8.93
C PHE A 68 -2.43 -7.82 -9.05
N SER A 69 -2.60 -8.28 -10.30
CA SER A 69 -3.22 -9.56 -10.66
C SER A 69 -2.27 -10.76 -10.61
N GLY A 70 -0.97 -10.51 -10.39
CA GLY A 70 0.06 -11.54 -10.22
C GLY A 70 0.81 -11.85 -11.51
N ASN A 71 1.93 -12.57 -11.39
CA ASN A 71 2.80 -12.92 -12.53
C ASN A 71 3.29 -14.37 -12.41
N ASP A 72 3.48 -15.07 -13.52
CA ASP A 72 4.27 -16.31 -13.64
C ASP A 72 4.15 -17.26 -12.43
N GLY A 73 2.95 -17.74 -12.15
CA GLY A 73 2.68 -18.70 -11.06
C GLY A 73 2.54 -18.08 -9.66
N VAL A 74 2.64 -16.75 -9.53
CA VAL A 74 2.34 -16.00 -8.30
C VAL A 74 0.90 -15.46 -8.37
N PRO A 75 0.02 -15.86 -7.45
CA PRO A 75 -1.33 -15.30 -7.35
C PRO A 75 -1.29 -13.80 -7.03
N GLY A 76 -2.12 -13.02 -7.71
CA GLY A 76 -2.32 -11.60 -7.41
C GLY A 76 -2.98 -11.35 -6.05
N ILE A 77 -3.02 -10.07 -5.68
CA ILE A 77 -3.61 -9.63 -4.41
C ILE A 77 -5.07 -9.20 -4.53
N GLY A 78 -5.58 -8.97 -5.75
CA GLY A 78 -6.96 -8.57 -5.98
C GLY A 78 -7.17 -7.05 -6.08
N TYR A 79 -8.28 -6.66 -6.71
CA TYR A 79 -8.67 -5.26 -6.93
C TYR A 79 -8.66 -4.39 -5.65
N TRP A 80 -9.34 -4.82 -4.58
CA TRP A 80 -9.43 -4.03 -3.34
C TRP A 80 -8.07 -3.86 -2.66
N GLN A 81 -7.24 -4.89 -2.70
CA GLN A 81 -5.91 -4.89 -2.14
C GLN A 81 -4.96 -4.00 -2.95
N SER A 82 -5.17 -3.91 -4.27
CA SER A 82 -4.43 -3.01 -5.16
C SER A 82 -4.60 -1.55 -4.77
N GLY A 83 -5.82 -1.13 -4.40
CA GLY A 83 -6.06 0.21 -3.84
C GLY A 83 -5.24 0.52 -2.57
N ASN A 84 -4.99 -0.49 -1.73
CA ASN A 84 -4.13 -0.31 -0.55
C ASN A 84 -2.67 -0.10 -0.94
N VAL A 85 -2.19 -0.72 -2.03
CA VAL A 85 -0.82 -0.54 -2.53
C VAL A 85 -0.61 0.89 -3.02
N PHE A 86 -1.53 1.44 -3.82
CA PHE A 86 -1.45 2.84 -4.25
C PHE A 86 -1.49 3.83 -3.08
N SER A 87 -2.28 3.54 -2.04
CA SER A 87 -2.28 4.35 -0.82
C SER A 87 -0.93 4.31 -0.11
N VAL A 88 -0.28 3.14 -0.04
CA VAL A 88 1.07 2.99 0.55
C VAL A 88 2.11 3.76 -0.24
N MET A 89 2.05 3.73 -1.57
CA MET A 89 2.95 4.46 -2.45
C MET A 89 2.89 5.98 -2.21
N ALA A 90 1.68 6.55 -2.15
CA ALA A 90 1.51 7.97 -1.84
C ALA A 90 2.05 8.35 -0.45
N ILE A 91 1.82 7.48 0.55
CA ILE A 91 2.34 7.68 1.92
C ILE A 91 3.87 7.58 1.95
N GLN A 92 4.45 6.65 1.20
CA GLN A 92 5.89 6.48 1.11
C GLN A 92 6.54 7.74 0.53
N ASP A 93 5.99 8.30 -0.53
CA ASP A 93 6.45 9.56 -1.13
C ASP A 93 6.40 10.71 -0.11
N TRP A 94 5.30 10.83 0.65
CA TRP A 94 5.16 11.83 1.72
C TRP A 94 6.19 11.67 2.85
N LEU A 95 6.41 10.44 3.32
CA LEU A 95 7.41 10.15 4.35
C LEU A 95 8.84 10.37 3.86
N ALA A 96 9.13 9.98 2.63
CA ALA A 96 10.46 10.08 2.05
C ALA A 96 10.79 11.50 1.57
N ASP A 97 9.81 12.42 1.56
CA ASP A 97 9.89 13.73 0.91
C ASP A 97 10.30 13.62 -0.57
N THR A 98 9.65 12.69 -1.28
CA THR A 98 9.92 12.41 -2.71
C THR A 98 8.62 12.36 -3.52
N THR A 99 8.75 12.24 -4.83
CA THR A 99 7.61 12.02 -5.76
C THR A 99 7.84 10.78 -6.62
N THR A 100 8.54 9.77 -6.07
CA THR A 100 9.01 8.60 -6.82
C THR A 100 7.84 7.78 -7.37
N ASN A 101 6.79 7.61 -6.58
CA ASN A 101 5.65 6.77 -6.93
C ASN A 101 4.46 7.56 -7.49
N LYS A 102 4.49 8.89 -7.41
CA LYS A 102 3.40 9.80 -7.79
C LYS A 102 2.76 9.48 -9.15
N ALA A 103 3.56 9.45 -10.22
CA ALA A 103 3.03 9.24 -11.58
C ALA A 103 2.28 7.91 -11.68
N LEU A 104 2.87 6.84 -11.13
CA LEU A 104 2.26 5.51 -11.14
C LEU A 104 0.93 5.48 -10.36
N VAL A 105 0.84 6.21 -9.25
CA VAL A 105 -0.42 6.34 -8.49
C VAL A 105 -1.46 7.12 -9.28
N GLU A 106 -1.12 8.29 -9.83
CA GLU A 106 -2.05 9.14 -10.58
C GLU A 106 -2.59 8.42 -11.82
N ASP A 107 -1.71 7.84 -12.64
CA ASP A 107 -2.07 7.15 -13.88
C ASP A 107 -3.00 5.95 -13.62
N ASN A 108 -2.70 5.14 -12.61
CA ASN A 108 -3.51 3.95 -12.32
C ASN A 108 -4.86 4.31 -11.67
N LEU A 109 -4.91 5.35 -10.84
CA LEU A 109 -6.18 5.82 -10.30
C LEU A 109 -7.07 6.39 -11.42
N GLU A 110 -6.51 7.19 -12.33
CA GLU A 110 -7.25 7.71 -13.47
C GLU A 110 -7.81 6.59 -14.36
N LEU A 111 -6.99 5.59 -14.67
CA LEU A 111 -7.40 4.38 -15.40
C LEU A 111 -8.58 3.68 -14.71
N VAL A 112 -8.43 3.33 -13.43
CA VAL A 112 -9.43 2.58 -12.67
C VAL A 112 -10.75 3.35 -12.58
N TRP A 113 -10.71 4.67 -12.37
CA TRP A 113 -11.91 5.51 -12.40
C TRP A 113 -12.55 5.57 -13.78
N GLY A 114 -11.75 5.58 -14.84
CA GLY A 114 -12.23 5.48 -16.23
C GLY A 114 -12.97 4.17 -16.50
N LEU A 115 -12.40 3.04 -16.09
CA LEU A 115 -13.01 1.73 -16.21
C LEU A 115 -14.33 1.65 -15.43
N TRP A 116 -14.36 2.14 -14.19
CA TRP A 116 -15.56 2.18 -13.36
C TRP A 116 -16.68 3.00 -14.01
N ARG A 117 -16.39 4.21 -14.49
CA ARG A 117 -17.38 5.06 -15.18
C ARG A 117 -17.97 4.36 -16.40
N THR A 118 -17.14 3.66 -17.17
CA THR A 118 -17.59 2.94 -18.36
C THR A 118 -18.55 1.83 -17.99
N MET A 119 -18.22 1.01 -16.98
CA MET A 119 -19.07 -0.09 -16.53
C MET A 119 -20.49 0.36 -16.14
N ILE A 120 -20.62 1.51 -15.47
CA ILE A 120 -21.92 2.02 -15.01
C ILE A 120 -22.76 2.58 -16.17
N ASN A 121 -22.11 3.18 -17.18
CA ASN A 121 -22.81 3.78 -18.31
C ASN A 121 -23.27 2.74 -19.35
N THR A 122 -22.79 1.50 -19.25
CA THR A 122 -23.13 0.39 -20.16
C THR A 122 -24.06 -0.66 -19.54
N GLY A 123 -24.41 -0.54 -18.26
CA GLY A 123 -25.31 -1.45 -17.53
C GLY A 123 -26.70 -0.87 -17.34
#